data_AF-A0A960PR73-F1
#
_entry.id   AF-A0A960PR73-F1
#
_cell.length_a   1.000
_cell.length_b   1.000
_cell.length_c   1.000
_cell.angle_alpha   90.00
_cell.angle_beta   90.00
_cell.angle_gamma   90.00
#
_symmetry.space_group_name_H-M   'P 1'
#
loop_
_entity.id
_entity.type
_entity.pdbx_description
1 polymer ?
#
loop_
_entity_poly.entity_id
_entity_poly.type
_entity_poly.pdbx_seq_one_letter_code
_entity_poly.pdbx_strand_id
1 'polypeptide(L)'
;MNASSRELKDHVRELDGRAALQAVSLLQPVVFSYRAEPEEEYIGFVAEDVPEMVSHAGRDSLSPMDLVALLTKVVQEQQAEIQELKRDIREIKANLEDSKMSEPDFSKLSRPRHPMPDFVEQALVDTGLLAAYRSRPPYQQNDYLSWISRAKRTATREKRLAQMLYELEKGDLYMKMEYPSNSAG
;
A
#
# COMPACT_ATOMS: atom_id res chain seq x y z
N MET A 1 -45.48 -18.87 -8.88
CA MET A 1 -45.46 -18.29 -7.52
C MET A 1 -44.24 -18.90 -6.82
N ASN A 2 -43.16 -18.14 -6.64
CA ASN A 2 -41.91 -18.67 -6.08
C ASN A 2 -41.96 -18.55 -4.55
N ALA A 3 -42.64 -19.50 -3.88
CA ALA A 3 -42.67 -19.53 -2.43
C ALA A 3 -41.24 -19.77 -1.89
N SER A 4 -40.72 -18.82 -1.10
CA SER A 4 -39.36 -18.87 -0.55
C SER A 4 -39.44 -18.67 0.97
N SER A 5 -39.71 -19.77 1.70
CA SER A 5 -39.79 -19.82 3.16
C SER A 5 -38.76 -20.82 3.70
N ARG A 6 -38.30 -20.62 4.95
CA ARG A 6 -37.46 -21.61 5.66
C ARG A 6 -38.19 -22.93 5.86
N GLU A 7 -39.51 -22.92 6.02
CA GLU A 7 -40.34 -24.12 6.16
C GLU A 7 -40.37 -24.98 4.89
N LEU A 8 -39.98 -24.40 3.75
CA LEU A 8 -39.94 -25.05 2.44
C LEU A 8 -38.49 -25.36 2.00
N LYS A 9 -37.49 -25.17 2.88
CA LYS A 9 -36.07 -25.31 2.54
C LYS A 9 -35.34 -26.13 3.60
N ASP A 10 -34.69 -27.21 3.16
CA ASP A 10 -33.77 -27.99 3.99
C ASP A 10 -32.31 -27.57 3.75
N HIS A 11 -31.42 -27.92 4.69
CA HIS A 11 -29.96 -27.75 4.58
C HIS A 11 -29.49 -26.32 4.23
N VAL A 12 -30.22 -25.29 4.68
CA VAL A 12 -29.87 -23.89 4.44
C VAL A 12 -28.54 -23.55 5.11
N ARG A 13 -27.54 -23.24 4.28
CA ARG A 13 -26.20 -22.81 4.69
C ARG A 13 -25.81 -21.52 3.96
N GLU A 14 -24.89 -20.78 4.55
CA GLU A 14 -24.33 -19.59 3.89
C GLU A 14 -23.51 -20.00 2.67
N LEU A 15 -23.55 -19.17 1.62
CA LEU A 15 -22.67 -19.33 0.46
C LEU A 15 -21.26 -18.91 0.86
N ASP A 16 -20.27 -19.77 0.63
CA ASP A 16 -18.88 -19.46 0.93
C ASP A 16 -18.36 -18.32 0.03
N GLY A 17 -17.77 -17.29 0.66
CA GLY A 17 -17.30 -16.10 -0.05
C GLY A 17 -16.18 -16.39 -1.05
N ARG A 18 -15.25 -17.28 -0.70
CA ARG A 18 -14.13 -17.66 -1.57
C ARG A 18 -14.62 -18.43 -2.79
N ALA A 19 -15.53 -19.37 -2.60
CA ALA A 19 -16.17 -20.11 -3.69
C ALA A 19 -16.97 -19.16 -4.59
N ALA A 20 -17.67 -18.18 -4.01
CA ALA A 20 -18.42 -17.18 -4.76
C ALA A 20 -17.51 -16.30 -5.63
N LEU A 21 -16.41 -15.80 -5.06
CA LEU A 21 -15.40 -15.02 -5.78
C LEU A 21 -14.76 -15.82 -6.92
N GLN A 22 -14.42 -17.08 -6.66
CA GLN A 22 -13.89 -17.97 -7.69
C GLN A 22 -14.90 -18.20 -8.83
N ALA A 23 -16.17 -18.47 -8.50
CA ALA A 23 -17.21 -18.67 -9.50
C ALA A 23 -17.39 -17.41 -10.36
N VAL A 24 -17.46 -16.23 -9.76
CA VAL A 24 -17.57 -14.96 -10.51
C VAL A 24 -16.34 -14.69 -11.37
N SER A 25 -15.13 -15.06 -10.94
CA SER A 25 -13.91 -14.90 -11.76
C SER A 25 -13.91 -15.73 -13.05
N LEU A 26 -14.73 -16.80 -13.09
CA LEU A 26 -14.90 -17.66 -14.26
C LEU A 26 -16.09 -17.25 -15.13
N LEU A 27 -16.94 -16.31 -14.67
CA LEU A 27 -18.05 -15.82 -15.47
C LEU A 27 -17.52 -14.92 -16.58
N GLN A 28 -17.74 -15.33 -17.83
CA GLN A 28 -17.39 -14.57 -19.02
C GLN A 28 -18.67 -14.14 -19.74
N PRO A 29 -19.08 -12.87 -19.61
CA PRO A 29 -20.17 -12.34 -20.41
C PRO A 29 -19.80 -12.37 -21.89
N VAL A 30 -20.74 -12.79 -22.73
CA VAL A 30 -20.60 -12.82 -24.18
C VAL A 30 -21.70 -12.01 -24.85
N VAL A 31 -21.41 -11.56 -26.06
CA VAL A 31 -22.41 -11.05 -27.01
C VAL A 31 -22.76 -12.18 -27.97
N PHE A 32 -24.04 -12.43 -28.20
CA PHE A 32 -24.50 -13.50 -29.08
C PHE A 32 -25.85 -13.15 -29.73
N SER A 33 -26.17 -13.86 -30.82
CA SER A 33 -27.49 -13.83 -31.45
C SER A 33 -28.08 -15.23 -31.44
N TYR A 34 -29.40 -15.35 -31.29
CA TYR A 34 -30.07 -16.64 -31.41
C TYR A 34 -30.12 -17.06 -32.88
N ARG A 35 -29.99 -18.36 -33.17
CA ARG A 35 -30.06 -18.88 -34.56
C ARG A 35 -31.39 -18.55 -35.26
N ALA A 36 -32.48 -18.39 -34.49
CA ALA A 36 -33.79 -18.02 -35.00
C ALA A 36 -33.92 -16.49 -35.25
N GLU A 37 -33.07 -15.68 -34.64
CA GLU A 37 -33.12 -14.21 -34.64
C GLU A 37 -31.70 -13.65 -34.84
N PRO A 38 -31.08 -13.85 -36.02
CA PRO A 38 -29.66 -13.51 -36.24
C PRO A 38 -29.38 -12.00 -36.34
N GLU A 39 -30.42 -11.19 -36.54
CA GLU A 39 -30.31 -9.72 -36.65
C GLU A 39 -30.33 -9.01 -35.28
N GLU A 40 -30.64 -9.74 -34.20
CA GLU A 40 -30.72 -9.20 -32.84
C GLU A 40 -29.54 -9.68 -32.00
N GLU A 41 -28.85 -8.76 -31.34
CA GLU A 41 -27.73 -9.04 -30.44
C GLU A 41 -28.18 -9.01 -28.97
N TYR A 42 -27.72 -9.99 -28.21
CA TYR A 42 -27.98 -10.15 -26.78
C TYR A 42 -26.67 -10.22 -26.02
N ILE A 43 -26.69 -9.76 -24.77
CA ILE A 43 -25.59 -9.95 -23.82
C ILE A 43 -26.03 -11.00 -22.81
N GLY A 44 -25.17 -11.96 -22.53
CA GLY A 44 -25.47 -12.99 -21.55
C GLY A 44 -24.30 -13.93 -21.31
N PHE A 45 -24.61 -15.17 -21.02
CA PHE A 45 -23.63 -16.21 -20.72
C PHE A 45 -24.03 -17.49 -21.45
N VAL A 46 -23.04 -18.31 -21.78
CA VAL A 46 -23.22 -19.66 -22.32
C VAL A 46 -23.25 -20.64 -21.14
N ALA A 47 -24.29 -21.47 -21.04
CA ALA A 47 -24.53 -22.29 -19.85
C ALA A 47 -23.49 -23.41 -19.66
N GLU A 48 -22.84 -23.81 -20.75
CA GLU A 48 -21.73 -24.75 -20.80
C GLU A 48 -20.39 -24.13 -20.35
N ASP A 49 -20.26 -22.80 -20.41
CA ASP A 49 -19.00 -22.09 -20.12
C ASP A 49 -18.95 -21.48 -18.72
N VAL A 50 -20.08 -21.45 -17.99
CA VAL A 50 -20.14 -20.93 -16.62
C VAL A 50 -20.07 -22.03 -15.55
N PRO A 51 -19.69 -21.70 -14.30
CA PRO A 51 -19.66 -22.66 -13.20
C PRO A 51 -21.00 -23.35 -12.95
N GLU A 52 -20.95 -24.62 -12.51
CA GLU A 52 -22.13 -25.42 -12.15
C GLU A 52 -23.03 -24.72 -11.12
N MET A 53 -22.46 -23.91 -10.24
CA MET A 53 -23.18 -23.15 -9.22
C MET A 53 -24.28 -22.22 -9.78
N VAL A 54 -24.19 -21.82 -11.04
CA VAL A 54 -25.16 -20.92 -11.70
C VAL A 54 -25.83 -21.56 -12.92
N SER A 55 -25.52 -22.82 -13.21
CA SER A 55 -26.00 -23.58 -14.36
C SER A 55 -26.89 -24.73 -13.92
N HIS A 56 -27.93 -25.05 -14.69
CA HIS A 56 -28.79 -26.20 -14.39
C HIS A 56 -28.07 -27.52 -14.71
N ALA A 57 -28.60 -28.65 -14.19
CA ALA A 57 -28.00 -29.98 -14.33
C ALA A 57 -27.76 -30.44 -15.80
N GLY A 58 -28.43 -29.81 -16.78
CA GLY A 58 -28.23 -30.05 -18.22
C GLY A 58 -27.23 -29.11 -18.90
N ARG A 59 -26.73 -28.08 -18.20
CA ARG A 59 -25.89 -26.99 -18.73
C ARG A 59 -26.44 -26.31 -19.99
N ASP A 60 -27.75 -26.29 -20.13
CA ASP A 60 -28.49 -25.70 -21.26
C ASP A 60 -29.21 -24.40 -20.88
N SER A 61 -29.24 -24.08 -19.58
CA SER A 61 -29.98 -22.96 -19.04
C SER A 61 -29.37 -22.44 -17.75
N LEU A 62 -29.55 -21.14 -17.51
CA LEU A 62 -29.05 -20.43 -16.34
C LEU A 62 -30.21 -19.98 -15.47
N SER A 63 -29.97 -19.93 -14.16
CA SER A 63 -30.90 -19.34 -13.21
C SER A 63 -30.50 -17.89 -12.94
N PRO A 64 -31.29 -16.89 -13.37
CA PRO A 64 -31.02 -15.50 -13.05
C PRO A 64 -30.99 -15.25 -11.54
N MET A 65 -31.79 -15.99 -10.77
CA MET A 65 -31.83 -15.87 -9.31
C MET A 65 -30.55 -16.37 -8.65
N ASP A 66 -29.95 -17.45 -9.16
CA ASP A 66 -28.69 -17.96 -8.61
C ASP A 66 -27.53 -17.04 -8.96
N LEU A 67 -27.53 -16.46 -10.16
CA LEU A 67 -26.58 -15.39 -10.52
C LEU A 67 -26.72 -14.18 -9.59
N VAL A 68 -27.94 -13.73 -9.31
CA VAL A 68 -28.18 -12.60 -8.38
C VAL A 68 -27.73 -12.94 -6.96
N ALA A 69 -28.00 -14.15 -6.46
CA ALA A 69 -27.54 -14.58 -5.14
C ALA A 69 -26.01 -14.65 -5.06
N LEU A 70 -25.36 -15.22 -6.09
CA LEU A 70 -23.91 -15.28 -6.21
C LEU A 70 -23.29 -13.88 -6.21
N LEU A 71 -23.76 -12.99 -7.08
CA LEU A 71 -23.29 -11.61 -7.17
C LEU A 71 -23.52 -10.84 -5.87
N THR A 72 -24.64 -11.07 -5.19
CA THR A 72 -24.91 -10.46 -3.88
C THR A 72 -23.84 -10.87 -2.86
N LYS A 73 -23.48 -12.15 -2.80
CA LYS A 73 -22.43 -12.62 -1.89
C LYS A 73 -21.07 -12.01 -2.25
N VAL A 74 -20.72 -11.94 -3.53
CA VAL A 74 -19.47 -11.30 -3.97
C VAL A 74 -19.42 -9.81 -3.60
N VAL A 75 -20.52 -9.07 -3.78
CA VAL A 75 -20.60 -7.67 -3.38
C VAL A 75 -20.45 -7.51 -1.87
N GLN A 76 -21.02 -8.42 -1.06
CA GLN A 76 -20.84 -8.42 0.39
C GLN A 76 -19.38 -8.64 0.80
N GLU A 77 -18.70 -9.63 0.21
CA GLU A 77 -17.29 -9.90 0.45
C GLU A 77 -16.40 -8.72 0.04
N GLN A 78 -16.63 -8.17 -1.16
CA GLN A 78 -15.91 -6.98 -1.64
C GLN A 78 -16.15 -5.76 -0.74
N GLN A 79 -17.37 -5.58 -0.22
CA GLN A 79 -17.67 -4.48 0.68
C GLN A 79 -16.93 -4.64 2.02
N ALA A 80 -16.75 -5.87 2.52
CA ALA A 80 -15.95 -6.14 3.71
C ALA A 80 -14.47 -5.82 3.47
N GLU A 81 -13.90 -6.31 2.36
CA GLU A 81 -12.50 -6.05 1.99
C GLU A 81 -12.22 -4.55 1.79
N ILE A 82 -13.14 -3.82 1.15
CA ILE A 82 -13.02 -2.35 1.01
C ILE A 82 -12.97 -1.65 2.36
N GLN A 83 -13.71 -2.11 3.37
CA GLN A 83 -13.68 -1.50 4.70
C GLN A 83 -12.37 -1.78 5.43
N GLU A 84 -11.83 -2.98 5.26
CA GLU A 84 -10.52 -3.36 5.79
C GLU A 84 -9.41 -2.54 5.14
N LEU A 85 -9.36 -2.46 3.81
CA LEU A 85 -8.39 -1.63 3.08
C LEU A 85 -8.49 -0.15 3.48
N LYS A 86 -9.72 0.37 3.69
CA LYS A 86 -9.91 1.74 4.21
C LYS A 86 -9.36 1.91 5.62
N ARG A 87 -9.43 0.89 6.48
CA ARG A 87 -8.82 0.89 7.81
C ARG A 87 -7.31 0.95 7.71
N ASP A 88 -6.70 0.08 6.90
CA ASP A 88 -5.25 0.05 6.70
C ASP A 88 -4.72 1.36 6.13
N ILE A 89 -5.42 1.96 5.16
CA ILE A 89 -5.04 3.28 4.61
C ILE A 89 -5.05 4.35 5.71
N ARG A 90 -6.04 4.33 6.63
CA ARG A 90 -6.07 5.29 7.75
C ARG A 90 -4.89 5.09 8.70
N GLU A 91 -4.58 3.84 9.01
CA GLU A 91 -3.46 3.48 9.90
C GLU A 91 -2.10 3.86 9.31
N ILE A 92 -1.87 3.51 8.05
CA ILE A 92 -0.65 3.91 7.32
C ILE A 92 -0.52 5.43 7.28
N LYS A 93 -1.62 6.16 7.03
CA LYS A 93 -1.60 7.62 7.04
C LYS A 93 -1.25 8.18 8.42
N ALA A 94 -1.83 7.67 9.49
CA ALA A 94 -1.51 8.09 10.85
C ALA A 94 -0.02 7.84 11.17
N ASN A 95 0.49 6.65 10.85
CA ASN A 95 1.90 6.31 11.05
C ASN A 95 2.85 7.23 10.25
N LEU A 96 2.46 7.61 9.03
CA LEU A 96 3.22 8.56 8.23
C LEU A 96 3.18 9.98 8.82
N GLU A 97 2.06 10.41 9.38
CA GLU A 97 1.97 11.70 10.06
C GLU A 97 2.81 11.73 11.34
N ASP A 98 2.74 10.68 12.16
CA ASP A 98 3.59 10.53 13.35
C ASP A 98 5.07 10.52 12.99
N SER A 99 5.45 9.78 11.94
CA SER A 99 6.84 9.78 11.44
C SER A 99 7.28 11.17 10.97
N LYS A 100 6.40 11.95 10.33
CA LYS A 100 6.71 13.34 9.93
C LYS A 100 6.80 14.30 11.10
N MET A 101 5.99 14.11 12.15
CA MET A 101 6.07 14.92 13.38
C MET A 101 7.34 14.63 14.20
N SER A 102 7.96 13.47 13.99
CA SER A 102 9.28 13.15 14.53
C SER A 102 10.46 13.66 13.67
N GLU A 103 10.20 14.24 12.49
CA GLU A 103 11.25 14.90 11.73
C GLU A 103 11.69 16.20 12.44
N PRO A 104 13.00 16.53 12.42
CA PRO A 104 13.49 17.77 12.98
C PRO A 104 12.77 18.98 12.36
N ASP A 105 12.26 19.89 13.19
CA ASP A 105 11.58 21.11 12.70
C ASP A 105 12.60 22.06 12.05
N PHE A 106 12.62 22.08 10.70
CA PHE A 106 13.46 22.97 9.90
C PHE A 106 12.82 24.34 9.65
N SER A 107 11.62 24.64 10.16
CA SER A 107 10.89 25.90 9.90
C SER A 107 11.63 27.15 10.37
N LYS A 108 12.53 27.01 11.35
CA LYS A 108 13.37 28.10 11.89
C LYS A 108 14.69 28.29 11.14
N LEU A 109 14.96 27.52 10.08
CA LEU A 109 16.17 27.72 9.29
C LEU A 109 16.06 28.95 8.39
N SER A 110 17.04 29.83 8.48
CA SER A 110 17.21 30.96 7.55
C SER A 110 17.77 30.53 6.18
N ARG A 111 18.41 29.34 6.08
CA ARG A 111 18.96 28.77 4.84
C ARG A 111 18.02 27.71 4.25
N PRO A 112 17.96 27.54 2.92
CA PRO A 112 17.20 26.44 2.30
C PRO A 112 17.62 25.07 2.82
N ARG A 113 16.66 24.15 2.95
CA ARG A 113 16.92 22.74 3.30
C ARG A 113 17.66 22.06 2.15
N HIS A 114 18.79 21.44 2.46
CA HIS A 114 19.53 20.58 1.56
C HIS A 114 19.05 19.14 1.76
N PRO A 115 18.53 18.46 0.72
CA PRO A 115 18.11 17.07 0.83
C PRO A 115 19.31 16.17 1.13
N MET A 116 19.09 15.07 1.86
CA MET A 116 20.11 14.06 2.12
C MET A 116 20.44 13.32 0.83
N PRO A 117 21.69 13.32 0.34
CA PRO A 117 22.08 12.50 -0.80
C PRO A 117 22.12 11.02 -0.44
N ASP A 118 21.74 10.13 -1.37
CA ASP A 118 21.67 8.67 -1.15
C ASP A 118 22.96 8.08 -0.57
N PHE A 119 24.13 8.53 -1.05
CA PHE A 119 25.42 8.02 -0.55
C PHE A 119 25.72 8.41 0.92
N VAL A 120 25.13 9.50 1.40
CA VAL A 120 25.23 9.92 2.80
C VAL A 120 24.27 9.09 3.64
N GLU A 121 23.04 8.87 3.16
CA GLU A 121 22.06 8.00 3.83
C GLU A 121 22.59 6.57 3.98
N GLN A 122 23.07 5.98 2.89
CA GLN A 122 23.62 4.62 2.91
C GLN A 122 24.76 4.50 3.92
N ALA A 123 25.70 5.46 3.94
CA ALA A 123 26.81 5.43 4.88
C ALA A 123 26.35 5.59 6.35
N LEU A 124 25.32 6.40 6.62
CA LEU A 124 24.72 6.54 7.95
C LEU A 124 24.01 5.26 8.41
N VAL A 125 23.36 4.55 7.49
CA VAL A 125 22.71 3.26 7.75
C VAL A 125 23.76 2.18 8.01
N ASP A 126 24.76 2.05 7.13
CA ASP A 126 25.83 1.05 7.23
C ASP A 126 26.65 1.18 8.52
N THR A 127 26.79 2.42 9.03
CA THR A 127 27.51 2.71 10.29
C THR A 127 26.61 2.75 11.52
N GLY A 128 25.29 2.63 11.37
CA GLY A 128 24.33 2.76 12.48
C GLY A 128 24.23 4.17 13.08
N LEU A 129 24.77 5.19 12.41
CA LEU A 129 24.81 6.58 12.88
C LEU A 129 23.59 7.42 12.49
N LEU A 130 22.60 6.83 11.80
CA LEU A 130 21.41 7.55 11.35
C LEU A 130 20.64 8.21 12.50
N ALA A 131 20.50 7.53 13.65
CA ALA A 131 19.85 8.08 14.83
C ALA A 131 20.64 9.27 15.43
N ALA A 132 21.97 9.13 15.54
CA ALA A 132 22.86 10.20 16.01
C ALA A 132 22.85 11.42 15.08
N TYR A 133 22.71 11.22 13.76
CA TYR A 133 22.50 12.31 12.82
C TYR A 133 21.16 13.01 13.05
N ARG A 134 20.06 12.23 13.16
CA ARG A 134 18.70 12.76 13.36
C ARG A 134 18.53 13.50 14.69
N SER A 135 19.31 13.16 15.71
CA SER A 135 19.30 13.85 17.00
C SER A 135 20.08 15.18 16.99
N ARG A 136 20.89 15.46 15.96
CA ARG A 136 21.56 16.76 15.84
C ARG A 136 20.53 17.87 15.59
N PRO A 137 20.78 19.11 16.02
CA PRO A 137 19.93 20.25 15.68
C PRO A 137 19.74 20.40 14.16
N PRO A 138 18.55 20.84 13.70
CA PRO A 138 18.23 21.00 12.27
C PRO A 138 19.29 21.75 11.45
N TYR A 139 19.91 22.78 12.04
CA TYR A 139 20.94 23.56 11.34
C TYR A 139 22.22 22.75 11.08
N GLN A 140 22.63 21.86 12.01
CA GLN A 140 23.80 21.01 11.83
C GLN A 140 23.56 19.96 10.76
N GLN A 141 22.38 19.33 10.80
CA GLN A 141 21.95 18.39 9.78
C GLN A 141 22.04 19.04 8.39
N ASN A 142 21.48 20.26 8.24
CA ASN A 142 21.49 20.99 6.98
C ASN A 142 22.90 21.42 6.53
N ASP A 143 23.72 21.90 7.47
CA ASP A 143 25.07 22.39 7.18
C ASP A 143 26.01 21.24 6.77
N TYR A 144 25.92 20.05 7.39
CA TYR A 144 26.65 18.86 6.95
C TYR A 144 26.31 18.51 5.50
N LEU A 145 25.02 18.41 5.17
CA LEU A 145 24.58 18.05 3.83
C LEU A 145 25.01 19.10 2.79
N SER A 146 24.89 20.39 3.13
CA SER A 146 25.37 21.48 2.28
C SER A 146 26.88 21.39 2.06
N TRP A 147 27.65 21.18 3.14
CA TRP A 147 29.11 21.12 3.08
C TRP A 147 29.60 19.92 2.28
N ILE A 148 29.03 18.73 2.48
CA ILE A 148 29.37 17.54 1.71
C ILE A 148 28.99 17.75 0.23
N SER A 149 27.75 18.17 -0.05
CA SER A 149 27.23 18.27 -1.43
C SER A 149 27.94 19.34 -2.28
N ARG A 150 28.44 20.43 -1.66
CA ARG A 150 29.21 21.48 -2.35
C ARG A 150 30.55 20.99 -2.93
N ALA A 151 31.09 19.85 -2.47
CA ALA A 151 32.32 19.31 -3.04
C ALA A 151 32.07 18.78 -4.46
N LYS A 152 32.85 19.25 -5.44
CA LYS A 152 32.75 18.82 -6.84
C LYS A 152 33.42 17.46 -7.11
N ARG A 153 34.45 17.11 -6.35
CA ARG A 153 35.23 15.87 -6.52
C ARG A 153 34.76 14.79 -5.54
N THR A 154 34.60 13.56 -6.03
CA THR A 154 34.17 12.40 -5.22
C THR A 154 35.07 12.18 -4.00
N ALA A 155 36.40 12.18 -4.19
CA ALA A 155 37.36 12.04 -3.09
C ALA A 155 37.21 13.12 -1.99
N THR A 156 36.74 14.32 -2.34
CA THR A 156 36.47 15.37 -1.34
C THR A 156 35.14 15.13 -0.64
N ARG A 157 34.11 14.63 -1.33
CA ARG A 157 32.84 14.22 -0.70
C ARG A 157 33.08 13.10 0.31
N GLU A 158 33.85 12.09 -0.05
CA GLU A 158 34.21 10.97 0.81
C GLU A 158 34.95 11.42 2.07
N LYS A 159 35.94 12.31 1.94
CA LYS A 159 36.66 12.88 3.11
C LYS A 159 35.73 13.67 4.03
N ARG A 160 34.80 14.45 3.47
CA ARG A 160 33.82 15.22 4.26
C ARG A 160 32.80 14.32 4.94
N LEU A 161 32.33 13.29 4.24
CA LEU A 161 31.46 12.26 4.79
C LEU A 161 32.13 11.52 5.94
N ALA A 162 33.37 11.04 5.74
CA ALA A 162 34.14 10.36 6.79
C ALA A 162 34.33 11.26 8.03
N GLN A 163 34.55 12.56 7.83
CA GLN A 163 34.63 13.50 8.94
C GLN A 163 33.28 13.62 9.69
N MET A 164 32.17 13.79 8.98
CA MET A 164 30.85 13.83 9.61
C MET A 164 30.58 12.55 10.41
N LEU A 165 30.85 11.37 9.86
CA LEU A 165 30.64 10.09 10.53
C LEU A 165 31.48 9.99 11.81
N TYR A 166 32.75 10.38 11.78
CA TYR A 166 33.60 10.43 12.96
C TYR A 166 33.05 11.38 14.03
N GLU A 167 32.60 12.57 13.64
CA GLU A 167 32.03 13.55 14.59
C GLU A 167 30.69 13.06 15.20
N LEU A 168 29.88 12.34 14.42
CA LEU A 168 28.65 11.70 14.91
C LEU A 168 28.95 10.56 15.88
N GLU A 169 29.96 9.74 15.60
CA GLU A 169 30.39 8.64 16.47
C GLU A 169 30.95 9.16 17.81
N LYS A 170 31.72 10.26 17.77
CA LYS A 170 32.22 10.90 19.00
C LYS A 170 31.14 11.63 19.79
N GLY A 171 30.17 12.22 19.09
CA GLY A 171 29.04 12.93 19.69
C GLY A 171 29.35 14.35 20.17
N ASP A 172 30.61 14.64 20.50
CA ASP A 172 31.09 15.89 21.09
C ASP A 172 31.71 16.88 20.08
N LEU A 173 31.60 16.59 18.78
CA LEU A 173 32.14 17.42 17.71
C LEU A 173 31.06 17.78 16.69
N TYR A 174 31.25 18.97 16.09
CA TYR A 174 30.50 19.45 14.93
C TYR A 174 31.39 20.32 14.05
N MET A 175 31.66 19.92 12.81
CA MET A 175 32.46 20.67 11.84
C MET A 175 33.84 21.09 12.40
N LYS A 176 34.51 20.16 13.10
CA LYS A 176 35.76 20.34 13.88
C LYS A 176 35.69 21.33 15.04
N MET A 177 34.50 21.73 15.44
CA MET A 177 34.29 22.55 16.63
C MET A 177 33.78 21.66 17.76
N GLU A 178 34.12 22.01 19.00
CA GLU A 178 33.52 21.39 20.18
C GLU A 178 32.01 21.60 20.17
N TYR A 179 31.28 20.52 20.32
CA TYR A 179 29.84 20.52 20.46
C TYR A 179 29.50 19.76 21.73
N PRO A 180 28.91 20.40 22.75
CA PRO A 180 28.53 19.68 23.96
C PRO A 180 27.53 18.58 23.57
N SER A 181 27.95 17.33 23.72
CA SER A 181 27.10 16.15 23.58
C SER A 181 26.07 16.19 24.69
N ASN A 182 24.97 16.93 24.51
CA ASN A 182 23.89 16.95 25.46
C ASN A 182 23.05 15.68 25.25
N SER A 183 23.63 14.53 25.58
CA SER A 183 22.97 13.22 25.59
C SER A 183 22.65 12.84 27.03
N ALA A 184 21.58 13.40 27.57
CA ALA A 184 20.69 12.79 28.56
C ALA A 184 19.40 13.60 28.64
N GLY A 185 18.30 13.01 28.18
CA GLY A 185 16.94 13.55 28.20
C GLY A 185 16.01 12.61 27.45
#